data_AF-X1U3Q8-F1
#
_entry.id   AF-X1U3Q8-F1
#
_cell.length_a   1.000
_cell.length_b   1.000
_cell.length_c   1.000
_cell.angle_alpha   90.00
_cell.angle_beta   90.00
_cell.angle_gamma   90.00
#
_symmetry.space_group_name_H-M   'P 1'
#
loop_
_entity.id
_entity.type
_entity.pdbx_description
1 polymer ?
#
loop_
_entity_poly.entity_id
_entity_poly.type
_entity_poly.pdbx_seq_one_letter_code
_entity_poly.pdbx_strand_id
1 'polypeptide(L)'
;TGATPTVLGGTASKVGIIDILFDYRPILLLLDEFEHLNTKDYTVLLSLCETRTISETKHGKQRRLELPNTRVFAGCNSTRNIPLPVLDRMQVIHFRAYTNKEFLAVAMNILTERMFLKEDLAEYIAKVSWNLSHSIRQVIRIAKMAKTKEDVDRLLEVIQKYS
;
A
#
# COMPACT_ATOMS: atom_id res chain seq x y z
N THR A 1 24.87 0.67 3.16
CA THR A 1 23.62 0.26 2.48
C THR A 1 22.71 -0.35 3.52
N GLY A 2 22.05 0.51 4.33
CA GLY A 2 21.13 0.04 5.37
C GLY A 2 19.79 -0.30 4.73
N ALA A 3 19.26 -1.49 5.02
CA ALA A 3 17.93 -1.87 4.60
C ALA A 3 16.93 -0.81 5.10
N THR A 4 16.15 -0.24 4.18
CA THR A 4 15.00 0.60 4.54
C THR A 4 13.99 -0.28 5.26
N PRO A 5 13.69 -0.06 6.55
CA PRO A 5 12.66 -0.83 7.24
C PRO A 5 11.30 -0.42 6.66
N THR A 6 10.71 -1.32 5.89
CA THR A 6 9.29 -1.22 5.52
C THR A 6 8.48 -1.75 6.68
N VAL A 7 7.63 -0.90 7.26
CA VAL A 7 6.75 -1.27 8.37
C VAL A 7 5.33 -1.39 7.82
N LEU A 8 4.86 -2.61 7.60
CA LEU A 8 3.46 -2.86 7.29
C LEU A 8 2.61 -2.63 8.54
N GLY A 9 1.50 -1.90 8.44
CA GLY A 9 0.61 -1.60 9.57
C GLY A 9 0.18 -2.85 10.35
N GLY A 10 -0.03 -3.97 9.65
CA GLY A 10 -0.28 -5.27 10.29
C GLY A 10 0.90 -5.84 11.10
N THR A 11 2.15 -5.58 10.70
CA THR A 11 3.36 -6.05 11.41
C THR A 11 3.79 -5.10 12.54
N ALA A 12 3.45 -3.81 12.44
CA ALA A 12 3.59 -2.85 13.54
C ALA A 12 2.84 -3.30 14.80
N SER A 13 1.73 -4.04 14.66
CA SER A 13 0.91 -4.52 15.78
C SER A 13 1.64 -5.46 16.76
N LYS A 14 2.72 -6.13 16.34
CA LYS A 14 3.47 -7.08 17.20
C LYS A 14 4.74 -6.52 17.84
N VAL A 15 5.43 -5.58 17.17
CA VAL A 15 6.70 -5.01 17.65
C VAL A 15 6.56 -3.55 18.07
N GLY A 16 5.50 -2.85 17.67
CA GLY A 16 5.29 -1.42 17.93
C GLY A 16 6.20 -0.54 17.07
N ILE A 17 5.68 0.56 16.52
CA ILE A 17 6.49 1.45 15.66
C ILE A 17 7.67 2.05 16.43
N ILE A 18 7.48 2.32 17.73
CA ILE A 18 8.52 2.94 18.56
C ILE A 18 9.78 2.07 18.70
N ASP A 19 9.62 0.77 18.90
CA ASP A 19 10.77 -0.15 19.04
C ASP A 19 11.54 -0.22 17.71
N ILE A 20 10.83 -0.27 16.57
CA ILE A 20 11.45 -0.22 15.23
C ILE A 20 12.26 1.08 15.03
N LEU A 21 11.73 2.22 15.46
CA LEU A 21 12.45 3.50 15.34
C LEU A 21 13.69 3.57 16.21
N PHE A 22 13.65 3.02 17.42
CA PHE A 22 14.81 2.95 18.31
C PHE A 22 15.92 2.03 17.76
N ASP A 23 15.52 0.87 17.23
CA ASP A 23 16.44 -0.16 16.77
C ASP A 23 17.08 0.20 15.42
N TYR A 24 16.27 0.61 14.44
CA TYR A 24 16.72 0.78 13.06
C TYR A 24 17.11 2.21 12.71
N ARG A 25 16.57 3.21 13.40
CA ARG A 25 16.81 4.64 13.14
C ARG A 25 16.72 5.00 11.65
N PRO A 26 15.59 4.70 10.98
CA PRO A 26 15.51 4.74 9.53
C PRO A 26 15.59 6.16 8.96
N ILE A 27 16.28 6.34 7.83
CA ILE A 27 16.17 7.57 7.03
C ILE A 27 14.80 7.64 6.33
N LEU A 28 14.23 6.49 5.98
CA LEU A 28 12.95 6.37 5.30
C LEU A 28 12.06 5.36 6.04
N LEU A 29 10.91 5.81 6.52
CA LEU A 29 9.88 4.99 7.16
C LEU A 29 8.69 4.88 6.20
N LEU A 30 8.41 3.66 5.74
CA LEU A 30 7.25 3.34 4.90
C LEU A 30 6.19 2.66 5.76
N LEU A 31 4.98 3.23 5.78
CA LEU A 31 3.83 2.73 6.52
C LEU A 31 2.75 2.34 5.51
N ASP A 32 2.40 1.06 5.45
CA ASP A 32 1.24 0.60 4.68
C ASP A 32 0.05 0.37 5.62
N GLU A 33 -1.17 0.40 5.09
CA GLU A 33 -2.39 0.23 5.90
C GLU A 33 -2.46 1.22 7.08
N PHE A 34 -2.07 2.48 6.84
CA PHE A 34 -1.90 3.49 7.88
C PHE A 34 -3.16 3.74 8.71
N GLU A 35 -4.34 3.59 8.11
CA GLU A 35 -5.64 3.70 8.80
C GLU A 35 -5.87 2.65 9.89
N HIS A 36 -5.07 1.59 9.94
CA HIS A 36 -5.18 0.49 10.90
C HIS A 36 -4.21 0.61 12.08
N LEU A 37 -3.42 1.69 12.15
CA LEU A 37 -2.55 1.94 13.30
C LEU A 37 -3.34 2.20 14.58
N ASN A 38 -2.77 1.77 15.71
CA ASN A 38 -3.35 2.04 17.02
C ASN A 38 -2.99 3.45 17.52
N THR A 39 -3.67 3.92 18.57
CA THR A 39 -3.46 5.25 19.15
C THR A 39 -2.03 5.50 19.63
N LYS A 40 -1.34 4.47 20.13
CA LYS A 40 0.05 4.61 20.60
C LYS A 40 0.98 4.88 19.42
N ASP A 41 0.83 4.09 18.36
CA ASP A 41 1.61 4.27 17.12
C ASP A 41 1.37 5.65 16.51
N TYR A 42 0.11 6.12 16.45
CA TYR A 42 -0.18 7.49 16.01
C TYR A 42 0.50 8.55 16.87
N THR A 43 0.53 8.37 18.20
CA THR A 43 1.17 9.31 19.12
C THR A 43 2.67 9.43 18.85
N VAL A 44 3.33 8.29 18.61
CA VAL A 44 4.76 8.24 18.25
C VAL A 44 5.01 8.97 16.94
N LEU A 45 4.14 8.76 15.95
CA LEU A 45 4.24 9.41 14.63
C LEU A 45 3.99 10.92 14.70
N LEU A 46 3.07 11.38 15.56
CA LEU A 46 2.86 12.81 15.81
C LEU A 46 4.15 13.46 16.32
N SER A 47 4.78 12.87 17.35
CA SER A 47 6.05 13.38 17.89
C SER A 47 7.17 13.36 16.85
N LEU A 48 7.26 12.29 16.06
CA LEU A 48 8.25 12.16 14.99
C LEU A 48 8.05 13.22 13.88
N CYS A 49 6.83 13.44 13.43
CA CYS A 49 6.53 14.39 12.36
C CYS A 49 6.72 15.85 12.82
N GLU A 50 6.43 16.15 14.09
CA GLU A 50 6.50 17.51 14.63
C GLU A 50 7.89 17.89 15.13
N THR A 51 8.49 17.05 15.98
CA THR A 51 9.73 17.39 16.70
C THR A 51 10.94 16.57 16.29
N ARG A 52 10.76 15.61 15.35
CA ARG A 52 11.79 14.63 14.97
C ARG A 52 12.30 13.82 16.16
N THR A 53 11.55 13.76 17.25
CA THR A 53 11.97 13.10 18.49
C THR A 53 10.91 12.10 18.91
N ILE A 54 11.37 10.93 19.35
CA ILE A 54 10.53 9.92 19.98
C ILE A 54 11.00 9.66 21.41
N SER A 55 10.06 9.32 22.28
CA SER A 55 10.35 8.94 23.65
C SER A 55 9.39 7.89 24.17
N GLU A 56 9.91 6.94 24.94
CA GLU A 56 9.12 5.91 25.63
C GLU A 56 9.59 5.75 27.07
N THR A 57 8.66 5.49 27.97
CA THR A 57 8.95 5.07 29.35
C THR A 57 8.50 3.62 29.54
N LYS A 58 9.45 2.70 29.69
CA LYS A 58 9.20 1.27 30.01
C LYS A 58 9.87 0.93 31.33
N HIS A 59 9.11 0.38 32.28
CA HIS A 59 9.61 -0.06 33.60
C HIS A 59 10.47 0.99 34.34
N GLY A 60 10.05 2.26 34.32
CA GLY A 60 10.76 3.36 34.97
C GLY A 60 12.03 3.86 34.24
N LYS A 61 12.39 3.27 33.10
CA LYS A 61 13.47 3.75 32.23
C LYS A 61 12.88 4.55 31.08
N GLN A 62 13.27 5.82 30.98
CA GLN A 62 12.92 6.68 29.86
C GLN A 62 13.99 6.57 28.78
N ARG A 63 13.57 6.35 27.54
CA ARG A 63 14.42 6.40 26.36
C ARG A 63 13.96 7.55 25.49
N ARG A 64 14.90 8.32 24.94
CA ARG A 64 14.66 9.41 24.01
C ARG A 64 15.62 9.28 22.84
N LEU A 65 15.12 9.50 21.63
CA LEU A 65 15.92 9.45 20.41
C LEU A 65 15.47 10.53 19.44
N GLU A 66 16.45 11.24 18.88
CA GLU A 66 16.23 12.20 17.80
C GLU A 66 16.53 11.56 16.44
N LEU A 67 15.66 11.85 15.48
CA LEU A 67 15.59 11.27 14.15
C LEU A 67 15.43 12.40 13.10
N PRO A 68 16.41 13.33 13.00
CA PRO A 68 16.27 14.55 12.20
C PRO A 68 16.08 14.29 10.71
N ASN A 69 16.57 13.15 10.21
CA ASN A 69 16.57 12.80 8.79
C ASN A 69 15.47 11.80 8.40
N THR A 70 14.62 11.37 9.34
CA THR A 70 13.59 10.37 9.06
C THR A 70 12.44 10.99 8.27
N ARG A 71 12.23 10.48 7.05
CA ARG A 71 11.10 10.81 6.18
C ARG A 71 10.03 9.72 6.32
N VAL A 72 8.78 10.12 6.49
CA VAL A 72 7.64 9.20 6.65
C VAL A 72 6.79 9.26 5.38
N PHE A 73 6.53 8.10 4.78
CA PHE A 73 5.54 7.93 3.73
C PHE A 73 4.52 6.90 4.18
N ALA A 74 3.24 7.24 4.03
CA ALA A 74 2.13 6.41 4.45
C ALA A 74 1.17 6.15 3.29
N GLY A 75 0.83 4.89 3.06
CA GLY A 75 -0.27 4.45 2.22
C GLY A 75 -1.51 4.18 3.07
N CYS A 76 -2.67 4.63 2.62
CA CYS A 76 -3.96 4.27 3.21
C CYS A 76 -5.03 4.12 2.13
N ASN A 77 -6.05 3.31 2.39
CA ASN A 77 -7.21 3.21 1.50
C ASN A 77 -8.25 4.30 1.79
N SER A 78 -8.28 4.81 3.02
CA SER A 78 -9.23 5.85 3.43
C SER A 78 -8.66 6.71 4.55
N THR A 79 -8.90 8.02 4.48
CA THR A 79 -8.55 8.97 5.55
C THR A 79 -9.58 9.03 6.68
N ARG A 80 -10.74 8.39 6.54
CA ARG A 80 -11.87 8.50 7.46
C ARG A 80 -11.54 8.10 8.90
N ASN A 81 -10.71 7.07 9.06
CA ASN A 81 -10.36 6.51 10.37
C ASN A 81 -9.02 7.02 10.91
N ILE A 82 -8.40 7.99 10.22
CA ILE A 82 -7.15 8.59 10.65
C ILE A 82 -7.49 9.84 11.48
N PRO A 83 -6.94 10.01 12.69
CA PRO A 83 -7.14 11.21 13.48
C PRO A 83 -6.70 12.48 12.73
N LEU A 84 -7.53 13.52 12.73
CA LEU A 84 -7.23 14.79 12.07
C LEU A 84 -5.86 15.40 12.48
N PRO A 85 -5.44 15.37 13.76
CA PRO A 85 -4.13 15.88 14.16
C PRO A 85 -2.94 15.19 13.48
N VAL A 86 -3.11 13.93 13.05
CA VAL A 86 -2.10 13.17 12.30
C VAL A 86 -2.08 13.64 10.86
N LEU A 87 -3.25 13.80 10.23
CA LEU A 87 -3.38 14.30 8.87
C LEU A 87 -2.81 15.71 8.73
N ASP A 88 -3.04 16.60 9.70
CA ASP A 88 -2.55 17.98 9.68
C ASP A 88 -1.01 18.08 9.67
N ARG A 89 -0.31 17.04 10.15
CA ARG A 89 1.16 16.95 10.15
C ARG A 89 1.71 16.20 8.93
N MET A 90 0.87 15.83 7.97
CA MET A 90 1.24 15.08 6.77
C MET A 90 0.77 15.80 5.51
N GLN A 91 1.54 15.67 4.43
CA GLN A 91 1.08 16.05 3.11
C GLN A 91 0.20 14.93 2.53
N VAL A 92 -1.11 15.14 2.50
CA VAL A 92 -2.06 14.17 1.93
C VAL A 92 -2.09 14.30 0.40
N ILE A 93 -1.98 13.17 -0.30
CA ILE A 93 -2.08 13.08 -1.76
C ILE A 93 -3.17 12.07 -2.10
N HIS A 94 -4.20 12.50 -2.84
CA HIS A 94 -5.28 11.62 -3.27
C HIS A 94 -5.04 11.14 -4.70
N PHE A 95 -4.89 9.82 -4.87
CA PHE A 95 -4.84 9.19 -6.18
C PHE A 95 -6.25 9.01 -6.72
N ARG A 96 -6.47 9.48 -7.95
CA ARG A 96 -7.74 9.26 -8.65
C ARG A 96 -7.79 7.86 -9.23
N ALA A 97 -9.00 7.33 -9.40
CA ALA A 97 -9.19 6.11 -10.17
C ALA A 97 -8.67 6.32 -11.61
N TYR A 98 -8.12 5.25 -12.18
CA TYR A 98 -7.66 5.28 -13.56
C TYR A 98 -8.80 5.65 -14.52
N THR A 99 -8.50 6.46 -15.52
CA THR A 99 -9.33 6.53 -16.72
C THR A 99 -9.26 5.20 -17.48
N ASN A 100 -10.25 4.92 -18.33
CA ASN A 100 -10.23 3.71 -19.17
C ASN A 100 -8.92 3.61 -19.98
N LYS A 101 -8.46 4.72 -20.56
CA LYS A 101 -7.22 4.76 -21.34
C LYS A 101 -5.97 4.44 -20.49
N GLU A 102 -5.85 5.04 -19.31
CA GLU A 102 -4.73 4.76 -18.40
C GLU A 102 -4.77 3.32 -17.90
N PHE A 103 -5.95 2.81 -17.56
CA PHE A 103 -6.12 1.43 -17.11
C PHE A 103 -5.69 0.45 -18.19
N LEU A 104 -6.18 0.62 -19.43
CA LEU A 104 -5.82 -0.26 -20.54
C LEU A 104 -4.32 -0.20 -20.84
N ALA A 105 -3.71 0.98 -20.82
CA ALA A 105 -2.27 1.13 -21.02
C ALA A 105 -1.45 0.40 -19.93
N VAL A 106 -1.83 0.56 -18.66
CA VAL A 106 -1.15 -0.12 -17.54
C VAL A 106 -1.38 -1.62 -17.58
N ALA A 107 -2.61 -2.06 -17.85
CA ALA A 107 -2.98 -3.47 -17.96
C ALA A 107 -2.19 -4.15 -19.09
N MET A 108 -2.19 -3.56 -20.30
CA MET A 108 -1.44 -4.07 -21.44
C MET A 108 0.04 -4.23 -21.11
N ASN A 109 0.67 -3.16 -20.59
CA ASN A 109 2.09 -3.19 -20.24
C ASN A 109 2.42 -4.27 -19.19
N ILE A 110 1.54 -4.51 -18.23
CA ILE A 110 1.75 -5.59 -17.25
C ILE A 110 1.63 -6.97 -17.90
N LEU A 111 0.61 -7.17 -18.73
CA LEU A 111 0.34 -8.45 -19.37
C LEU A 111 1.42 -8.84 -20.39
N THR A 112 1.94 -7.87 -21.15
CA THR A 112 2.99 -8.12 -22.15
C THR A 112 4.38 -8.15 -21.50
N GLU A 113 4.77 -7.13 -20.73
CA GLU A 113 6.16 -6.99 -20.26
C GLU A 113 6.46 -7.84 -19.03
N ARG A 114 5.47 -8.04 -18.15
CA ARG A 114 5.71 -8.77 -16.88
C ARG A 114 5.22 -10.21 -16.92
N MET A 115 4.20 -10.50 -17.73
CA MET A 115 3.62 -11.83 -17.84
C MET A 115 3.88 -12.51 -19.18
N PHE A 116 4.45 -11.80 -20.17
CA PHE A 116 4.82 -12.35 -21.47
C PHE A 116 3.66 -12.98 -22.24
N LEU A 117 2.44 -12.44 -22.06
CA LEU A 117 1.28 -12.85 -22.85
C LEU A 117 1.38 -12.28 -24.27
N LYS A 118 0.80 -13.02 -25.22
CA LYS A 118 0.58 -12.51 -26.59
C LYS A 118 -0.34 -11.28 -26.54
N GLU A 119 -0.02 -10.29 -27.36
CA GLU A 119 -0.72 -9.01 -27.41
C GLU A 119 -2.23 -9.16 -27.59
N ASP A 120 -2.67 -10.07 -28.47
CA ASP A 120 -4.09 -10.36 -28.71
C ASP A 120 -4.84 -10.88 -27.47
N LEU A 121 -4.21 -11.74 -26.67
CA LEU A 121 -4.79 -12.22 -25.42
C LEU A 121 -4.73 -11.15 -24.33
N ALA A 122 -3.64 -10.39 -24.27
CA ALA A 122 -3.46 -9.31 -23.32
C ALA A 122 -4.52 -8.22 -23.50
N GLU A 123 -4.78 -7.82 -24.75
CA GLU A 123 -5.80 -6.82 -25.08
C GLU A 123 -7.20 -7.30 -24.69
N TYR A 124 -7.50 -8.58 -24.96
CA TYR A 124 -8.77 -9.18 -24.57
C TYR A 124 -8.97 -9.13 -23.04
N ILE A 125 -7.99 -9.60 -22.28
CA ILE A 125 -8.04 -9.60 -20.82
C ILE A 125 -8.18 -8.16 -20.28
N ALA A 126 -7.43 -7.20 -20.82
CA ALA A 126 -7.48 -5.81 -20.37
C ALA A 126 -8.87 -5.18 -20.59
N LYS A 127 -9.47 -5.36 -21.77
CA LYS A 127 -10.81 -4.82 -22.10
C LYS A 127 -11.89 -5.44 -21.25
N VAL A 128 -11.88 -6.76 -21.11
CA VAL A 128 -12.86 -7.49 -20.30
C VAL A 128 -12.74 -7.12 -18.83
N SER A 129 -11.52 -7.04 -18.31
CA SER A 129 -11.27 -6.74 -16.90
C SER A 129 -11.80 -5.36 -16.51
N TRP A 130 -11.71 -4.37 -17.40
CA TRP A 130 -12.26 -3.03 -17.16
C TRP A 130 -13.75 -3.06 -16.83
N ASN A 131 -14.53 -3.88 -17.55
CA ASN A 131 -15.98 -3.98 -17.35
C ASN A 131 -16.35 -4.70 -16.04
N LEU A 132 -15.44 -5.52 -15.49
CA LEU A 132 -15.63 -6.17 -14.19
C LEU A 132 -15.19 -5.27 -13.03
N SER A 133 -13.98 -4.70 -13.12
CA SER A 133 -13.40 -3.87 -12.09
C SER A 133 -12.28 -2.98 -12.62
N HIS A 134 -12.12 -1.80 -12.05
CA HIS A 134 -10.98 -0.92 -12.36
C HIS A 134 -9.67 -1.34 -11.64
N SER A 135 -9.57 -2.61 -11.24
CA SER A 135 -8.44 -3.14 -10.46
C SER A 135 -7.46 -3.91 -11.33
N ILE A 136 -6.23 -3.39 -11.41
CA ILE A 136 -5.09 -4.09 -12.04
C ILE A 136 -4.82 -5.44 -11.36
N ARG A 137 -5.15 -5.58 -10.07
CA ARG A 137 -5.02 -6.85 -9.36
C ARG A 137 -5.94 -7.93 -9.96
N GLN A 138 -7.11 -7.55 -10.47
CA GLN A 138 -8.03 -8.47 -11.12
C GLN A 138 -7.52 -8.90 -12.49
N VAL A 139 -6.95 -7.97 -13.28
CA VAL A 139 -6.26 -8.26 -14.55
C VAL A 139 -5.21 -9.36 -14.34
N ILE A 140 -4.36 -9.19 -13.33
CA ILE A 140 -3.29 -10.14 -12.97
C ILE A 140 -3.88 -11.50 -12.55
N ARG A 141 -5.02 -11.53 -11.85
CA ARG A 141 -5.68 -12.79 -11.44
C ARG A 141 -6.23 -13.55 -12.64
N ILE A 142 -6.93 -12.86 -13.53
CA ILE A 142 -7.48 -13.45 -14.76
C ILE A 142 -6.36 -14.02 -15.62
N ALA A 143 -5.29 -13.24 -15.85
CA ALA A 143 -4.15 -13.69 -16.65
C ALA A 143 -3.38 -14.89 -16.06
N LYS A 144 -3.42 -15.09 -14.75
CA LYS A 144 -2.84 -16.29 -14.11
C LYS A 144 -3.69 -17.53 -14.28
N MET A 145 -5.00 -17.38 -14.46
CA MET A 145 -5.96 -18.48 -14.50
C MET A 145 -6.34 -18.88 -15.94
N ALA A 146 -6.32 -17.94 -16.88
CA ALA A 146 -6.75 -18.17 -18.25
C ALA A 146 -5.56 -18.10 -19.23
N LYS A 147 -5.45 -19.09 -20.12
CA LYS A 147 -4.38 -19.16 -21.13
C LYS A 147 -4.88 -18.90 -22.55
N THR A 148 -6.20 -18.96 -22.76
CA THR A 148 -6.86 -18.63 -24.02
C THR A 148 -8.04 -17.68 -23.78
N LYS A 149 -8.62 -17.12 -24.86
CA LYS A 149 -9.79 -16.24 -24.74
C LYS A 149 -11.02 -16.99 -24.21
N GLU A 150 -11.16 -18.26 -24.58
CA GLU A 150 -12.25 -19.12 -24.11
C GLU A 150 -12.14 -19.42 -22.61
N ASP A 151 -10.91 -19.59 -22.10
CA ASP A 151 -10.68 -19.73 -20.65
C ASP A 151 -11.04 -18.44 -19.91
N VAL A 152 -10.74 -17.28 -20.51
CA VAL A 152 -11.16 -15.99 -19.95
C VAL A 152 -12.68 -15.97 -19.86
N ASP A 153 -13.41 -16.26 -20.94
CA ASP A 153 -14.88 -16.21 -20.95
C ASP A 153 -15.51 -17.12 -19.89
N ARG A 154 -15.03 -18.37 -19.78
CA ARG A 154 -15.48 -19.30 -18.72
C ARG A 154 -15.23 -18.75 -17.33
N LEU A 155 -14.06 -18.13 -17.12
CA LEU A 155 -13.73 -17.52 -15.83
C LEU A 155 -14.64 -16.34 -15.53
N LEU A 156 -15.03 -15.54 -16.53
CA LEU A 156 -15.99 -14.44 -16.36
C LEU A 156 -17.36 -14.93 -15.94
N GLU A 157 -17.86 -16.00 -16.56
CA GLU A 157 -19.15 -16.60 -16.20
C GLU A 157 -19.18 -17.01 -14.73
N VAL A 158 -18.10 -17.64 -14.25
CA VAL A 158 -17.95 -18.02 -12.85
C VAL A 158 -17.88 -16.78 -11.96
N ILE A 159 -17.07 -15.78 -12.30
CA ILE A 159 -16.95 -14.55 -11.50
C ILE A 159 -18.31 -13.86 -11.40
N GLN A 160 -19.03 -13.68 -12.51
CA GLN A 160 -20.34 -13.02 -12.53
C GLN A 160 -21.40 -13.79 -11.75
N LYS A 161 -21.35 -15.12 -11.73
CA LYS A 161 -22.29 -15.96 -10.98
C LYS A 161 -22.12 -15.85 -9.46
N TYR A 162 -20.91 -15.55 -8.99
CA TYR A 162 -20.55 -15.55 -7.57
C TYR A 162 -20.07 -14.18 -7.04
N SER A 163 -20.23 -13.10 -7.80
CA SER A 163 -19.99 -11.71 -7.35
C SER A 163 -21.28 -11.08 -6.84
#